data_AF-A0A2D7V276-F1
#
_entry.id   AF-A0A2D7V276-F1
#
_cell.length_a   1.000
_cell.length_b   1.000
_cell.length_c   1.000
_cell.angle_alpha   90.00
_cell.angle_beta   90.00
_cell.angle_gamma   90.00
#
_symmetry.space_group_name_H-M   'P 1'
#
loop_
_entity.id
_entity.type
_entity.pdbx_description
1 polymer ?
#
loop_
_entity_poly.entity_id
_entity_poly.type
_entity_poly.pdbx_seq_one_letter_code
_entity_poly.pdbx_strand_id
1 'polypeptide(L)'
;MSEAFDNRSTELIQLMMKYQRRIFAYIHTLVPSRSDAEDILQETSLTICEKFKDFEIGSNFYSWACQIAYWKVKAARKKYATAKVVFNQEVMDVIAQTRGQMEEELDHRHHALSRCLKKLNDRDRRMVLTRYESGKNVTAAAHACGRTVQGAYKALNRIRKVLFDCVTFEVSVEQAQ
;
A
#
# COMPACT_ATOMS: atom_id res chain seq x y z
N MET A 1 -27.36 -1.56 -27.54
CA MET A 1 -27.21 -1.99 -26.12
C MET A 1 -26.03 -2.94 -25.90
N SER A 2 -25.62 -3.76 -26.89
CA SER A 2 -24.46 -4.68 -26.77
C SER A 2 -23.10 -3.98 -26.68
N GLU A 3 -22.83 -2.97 -27.52
CA GLU A 3 -21.51 -2.31 -27.60
C GLU A 3 -21.12 -1.52 -26.34
N ALA A 4 -22.08 -0.87 -25.67
CA ALA A 4 -21.79 -0.07 -24.47
C ALA A 4 -21.39 -0.93 -23.26
N PHE A 5 -21.96 -2.14 -23.15
CA PHE A 5 -21.64 -3.09 -22.07
C PHE A 5 -20.26 -3.74 -22.29
N ASP A 6 -19.92 -4.00 -23.55
CA ASP A 6 -18.62 -4.54 -23.97
C ASP A 6 -17.48 -3.53 -23.75
N ASN A 7 -17.72 -2.25 -24.08
CA ASN A 7 -16.74 -1.18 -23.85
C ASN A 7 -16.47 -0.97 -22.35
N ARG A 8 -17.50 -0.95 -21.51
CA ARG A 8 -17.35 -0.74 -20.07
C ARG A 8 -16.59 -1.88 -19.38
N SER A 9 -16.82 -3.11 -19.82
CA SER A 9 -16.09 -4.29 -19.33
C SER A 9 -14.62 -4.23 -19.73
N THR A 10 -14.34 -3.80 -20.96
CA THR A 10 -12.98 -3.62 -21.48
C THR A 10 -12.21 -2.55 -20.70
N GLU A 11 -12.82 -1.41 -20.41
CA GLU A 11 -12.22 -0.33 -19.62
C GLU A 11 -11.88 -0.79 -18.20
N LEU A 12 -12.77 -1.55 -17.56
CA LEU A 12 -12.50 -2.14 -16.26
C LEU A 12 -11.28 -3.07 -16.31
N ILE A 13 -11.22 -3.96 -17.30
CA ILE A 13 -10.11 -4.90 -17.46
C ILE A 13 -8.79 -4.15 -17.64
N GLN A 14 -8.76 -3.11 -18.50
CA GLN A 14 -7.56 -2.29 -18.70
C GLN A 14 -7.09 -1.61 -17.41
N LEU A 15 -8.03 -1.01 -16.66
CA LEU A 15 -7.72 -0.36 -15.37
C LEU A 15 -7.24 -1.38 -14.33
N MET A 16 -7.87 -2.55 -14.25
CA MET A 16 -7.45 -3.63 -13.36
C MET A 16 -6.06 -4.14 -13.71
N MET A 17 -5.78 -4.43 -14.98
CA MET A 17 -4.44 -4.85 -15.44
C MET A 17 -3.36 -3.80 -15.10
N LYS A 18 -3.69 -2.52 -15.25
CA LYS A 18 -2.77 -1.41 -14.95
C LYS A 18 -2.50 -1.24 -13.45
N TYR A 19 -3.52 -1.36 -12.60
CA TYR A 19 -3.42 -0.94 -11.19
C TYR A 19 -3.42 -2.09 -10.17
N GLN A 20 -3.77 -3.32 -10.53
CA GLN A 20 -3.89 -4.44 -9.59
C GLN A 20 -2.62 -4.64 -8.74
N ARG A 21 -1.43 -4.58 -9.33
CA ARG A 21 -0.16 -4.71 -8.58
C ARG A 21 0.03 -3.59 -7.57
N ARG A 22 -0.35 -2.35 -7.92
CA ARG A 22 -0.26 -1.19 -7.03
C ARG A 22 -1.30 -1.26 -5.90
N ILE A 23 -2.51 -1.75 -6.20
CA ILE A 23 -3.56 -1.97 -5.20
C ILE A 23 -3.13 -3.08 -4.23
N PHE A 24 -2.56 -4.16 -4.75
CA PHE A 24 -1.98 -5.23 -3.93
C PHE A 24 -0.88 -4.69 -3.02
N ALA A 25 0.09 -3.94 -3.56
CA ALA A 25 1.17 -3.36 -2.77
C ALA A 25 0.63 -2.47 -1.65
N TYR A 26 -0.39 -1.65 -1.96
CA TYR A 26 -1.10 -0.84 -0.98
C TYR A 26 -1.72 -1.71 0.12
N ILE A 27 -2.57 -2.68 -0.21
CA ILE A 27 -3.20 -3.59 0.76
C ILE A 27 -2.14 -4.29 1.60
N HIS A 28 -1.07 -4.77 0.98
CA HIS A 28 0.01 -5.49 1.63
C HIS A 28 0.77 -4.62 2.64
N THR A 29 0.78 -3.29 2.50
CA THR A 29 1.30 -2.41 3.56
C THR A 29 0.43 -2.44 4.83
N LEU A 30 -0.84 -2.81 4.70
CA LEU A 30 -1.87 -2.71 5.74
C LEU A 30 -2.15 -4.02 6.47
N VAL A 31 -1.67 -5.14 5.97
CA VAL A 31 -1.98 -6.46 6.52
C VAL A 31 -0.71 -7.22 6.88
N PRO A 32 -0.78 -8.21 7.77
CA PRO A 32 0.43 -8.82 8.32
C PRO A 32 1.06 -9.86 7.39
N SER A 33 0.26 -10.55 6.58
CA SER A 33 0.74 -11.57 5.65
C SER A 33 0.42 -11.24 4.20
N ARG A 34 1.13 -11.93 3.30
CA ARG A 34 0.85 -11.88 1.86
C ARG A 34 -0.49 -12.52 1.51
N SER A 35 -0.80 -13.66 2.12
CA SER A 35 -2.08 -14.36 1.93
C SER A 35 -3.26 -13.44 2.24
N ASP A 36 -3.23 -12.75 3.38
CA ASP A 36 -4.31 -11.81 3.74
C ASP A 36 -4.46 -10.71 2.68
N ALA A 37 -3.35 -10.24 2.10
CA ALA A 37 -3.38 -9.21 1.07
C ALA A 37 -3.97 -9.72 -0.25
N GLU A 38 -3.69 -10.98 -0.61
CA GLU A 38 -4.23 -11.64 -1.80
C GLU A 38 -5.75 -11.84 -1.64
N ASP A 39 -6.21 -12.33 -0.49
CA ASP A 39 -7.64 -12.51 -0.19
C ASP A 39 -8.38 -11.18 -0.23
N ILE A 40 -7.83 -10.14 0.42
CA ILE A 40 -8.44 -8.81 0.41
C ILE A 40 -8.42 -8.18 -0.98
N LEU A 41 -7.37 -8.42 -1.78
CA LEU A 41 -7.34 -7.97 -3.17
C LEU A 41 -8.44 -8.63 -4.00
N GLN A 42 -8.70 -9.92 -3.81
CA GLN A 42 -9.80 -10.62 -4.48
C GLN A 42 -11.14 -10.00 -4.10
N GLU A 43 -11.42 -9.85 -2.80
CA GLU A 43 -12.67 -9.20 -2.33
C GLU A 43 -12.81 -7.76 -2.82
N THR A 44 -11.70 -7.02 -2.88
CA THR A 44 -11.66 -5.66 -3.43
C THR A 44 -12.00 -5.67 -4.91
N SER A 45 -11.42 -6.60 -5.68
CA SER A 45 -11.65 -6.74 -7.12
C SER A 45 -13.11 -7.06 -7.43
N LEU A 46 -13.74 -7.94 -6.65
CA LEU A 46 -15.17 -8.24 -6.76
C LEU A 46 -16.03 -7.00 -6.54
N THR A 47 -15.77 -6.25 -5.46
CA THR A 47 -16.51 -5.01 -5.17
C THR A 47 -16.24 -3.91 -6.21
N ILE A 48 -15.04 -3.86 -6.79
CA ILE A 48 -14.74 -2.98 -7.93
C ILE A 48 -15.64 -3.36 -9.11
N CYS A 49 -15.71 -4.65 -9.50
CA CYS A 49 -16.56 -5.11 -10.60
C CYS A 49 -18.03 -4.73 -10.37
N GLU A 50 -18.56 -4.97 -9.17
CA GLU A 50 -19.95 -4.64 -8.80
C GLU A 50 -20.27 -3.14 -8.89
N LYS A 51 -19.30 -2.30 -8.50
CA LYS A 51 -19.47 -0.84 -8.39
C LYS A 51 -18.88 -0.07 -9.57
N PHE A 52 -18.29 -0.74 -10.56
CA PHE A 52 -17.60 -0.07 -11.65
C PHE A 52 -18.55 0.79 -12.50
N LYS A 53 -19.83 0.44 -12.55
CA LYS A 53 -20.88 1.26 -13.17
C LYS A 53 -21.00 2.67 -12.55
N ASP A 54 -20.65 2.81 -11.27
CA ASP A 54 -20.73 4.07 -10.52
C ASP A 54 -19.41 4.87 -10.58
N PHE A 55 -18.36 4.30 -11.20
CA PHE A 55 -17.06 4.96 -11.35
C PHE A 55 -17.11 5.99 -12.48
N GLU A 56 -16.53 7.17 -12.28
CA GLU A 56 -16.40 8.19 -13.33
C GLU A 56 -15.11 7.96 -14.13
N ILE A 57 -15.22 7.68 -15.43
CA ILE A 57 -14.05 7.48 -16.30
C ILE A 57 -13.29 8.79 -16.45
N GLY A 58 -11.96 8.70 -16.44
CA GLY A 58 -11.08 9.86 -16.44
C GLY A 58 -10.76 10.37 -15.03
N SER A 59 -11.52 9.95 -14.01
CA SER A 59 -11.15 10.17 -12.60
C SER A 59 -10.06 9.18 -12.15
N ASN A 60 -9.53 9.37 -10.94
CA ASN A 60 -8.42 8.56 -10.42
C ASN A 60 -8.91 7.18 -9.93
N PHE A 61 -8.86 6.20 -10.83
CA PHE A 61 -9.21 4.81 -10.52
C PHE A 61 -8.42 4.23 -9.35
N TYR A 62 -7.13 4.53 -9.24
CA TYR A 62 -6.29 3.99 -8.17
C TYR A 62 -6.77 4.45 -6.79
N SER A 63 -7.01 5.75 -6.62
CA SER A 63 -7.53 6.30 -5.35
C SER A 63 -8.90 5.72 -4.99
N TRP A 64 -9.80 5.59 -5.98
CA TRP A 64 -11.11 4.98 -5.78
C TRP A 64 -11.01 3.50 -5.36
N ALA A 65 -10.17 2.71 -6.04
CA ALA A 65 -9.92 1.31 -5.71
C ALA A 65 -9.26 1.15 -4.32
N CYS A 66 -8.29 2.01 -3.97
CA CYS A 66 -7.66 2.03 -2.65
C CYS A 66 -8.64 2.35 -1.53
N GLN A 67 -9.66 3.18 -1.78
CA GLN A 67 -10.72 3.43 -0.82
C GLN A 67 -11.56 2.17 -0.56
N ILE A 68 -11.95 1.44 -1.60
CA ILE A 68 -12.64 0.15 -1.46
C ILE A 68 -11.76 -0.84 -0.67
N ALA A 69 -10.49 -0.96 -1.05
CA ALA A 69 -9.51 -1.82 -0.41
C ALA A 69 -9.35 -1.49 1.09
N TYR A 70 -9.30 -0.20 1.45
CA TYR A 70 -9.21 0.25 2.83
C TYR A 70 -10.38 -0.28 3.69
N TRP A 71 -11.61 -0.19 3.17
CA TRP A 71 -12.78 -0.72 3.89
C TRP A 71 -12.76 -2.24 4.02
N LYS A 72 -12.29 -2.96 2.99
CA LYS A 72 -12.07 -4.42 3.06
C LYS A 72 -11.03 -4.79 4.10
N VAL A 73 -9.89 -4.09 4.14
CA VAL A 73 -8.87 -4.24 5.19
C VAL A 73 -9.46 -3.98 6.56
N LYS A 74 -10.26 -2.92 6.74
CA LYS A 74 -10.89 -2.59 8.02
C LYS A 74 -11.87 -3.68 8.47
N ALA A 75 -12.66 -4.23 7.55
CA ALA A 75 -13.58 -5.33 7.82
C ALA A 75 -12.83 -6.63 8.19
N ALA A 76 -11.80 -6.99 7.42
CA ALA A 76 -10.94 -8.14 7.71
C ALA A 76 -10.30 -7.98 9.10
N ARG A 77 -9.78 -6.80 9.44
CA ARG A 77 -9.22 -6.52 10.77
C ARG A 77 -10.24 -6.66 11.90
N LYS A 78 -11.52 -6.31 11.69
CA LYS A 78 -12.59 -6.53 12.68
C LYS A 78 -12.82 -8.02 12.94
N LYS A 79 -12.68 -8.86 11.92
CA LYS A 79 -12.72 -10.34 12.04
C LYS A 79 -11.55 -10.89 12.88
N TYR A 80 -10.42 -10.18 12.92
CA TYR A 80 -9.23 -10.52 13.72
C TYR A 80 -9.05 -9.66 14.97
N ALA A 81 -10.08 -8.93 15.45
CA ALA A 81 -9.96 -8.02 16.60
C ALA A 81 -9.59 -8.69 17.93
N THR A 82 -9.49 -10.02 17.99
CA THR A 82 -8.85 -10.76 19.08
C THR A 82 -7.31 -10.64 19.07
N ALA A 83 -6.71 -10.21 17.96
CA ALA A 83 -5.27 -9.97 17.80
C ALA A 83 -4.99 -8.45 17.81
N LYS A 84 -4.54 -7.95 18.96
CA LYS A 84 -4.11 -6.57 19.21
C LYS A 84 -3.08 -6.08 18.18
N VAL A 85 -3.53 -5.39 17.13
CA VAL A 85 -2.64 -4.64 16.23
C VAL A 85 -3.15 -3.20 16.13
N VAL A 86 -2.47 -2.30 16.85
CA VAL A 86 -2.72 -0.85 16.81
C VAL A 86 -2.11 -0.29 15.54
N PHE A 87 -2.91 0.42 14.73
CA PHE A 87 -2.41 1.14 13.57
C PHE A 87 -2.81 2.62 13.61
N ASN A 88 -1.83 3.48 13.32
CA ASN A 88 -2.01 4.93 13.24
C ASN A 88 -2.66 5.28 11.89
N GLN A 89 -3.83 5.90 11.98
CA GLN A 89 -4.68 6.33 10.88
C GLN A 89 -4.04 7.49 10.06
N GLU A 90 -3.15 8.29 10.65
CA GLU A 90 -2.55 9.45 9.98
C GLU A 90 -1.63 9.09 8.81
N VAL A 91 -0.94 7.94 8.87
CA VAL A 91 -0.08 7.46 7.75
C VAL A 91 -0.94 7.01 6.55
N MET A 92 -2.19 6.63 6.80
CA MET A 92 -3.12 6.15 5.77
C MET A 92 -3.62 7.26 4.89
N ASP A 93 -3.94 8.40 5.49
CA ASP A 93 -4.55 9.53 4.79
C ASP A 93 -3.55 10.19 3.83
N VAL A 94 -2.25 10.11 4.12
CA VAL A 94 -1.21 10.66 3.24
C VAL A 94 -0.92 9.79 2.02
N ILE A 95 -1.01 8.45 2.16
CA ILE A 95 -0.82 7.53 1.03
C ILE A 95 -1.96 7.69 0.00
N ALA A 96 -3.18 7.96 0.46
CA ALA A 96 -4.34 8.17 -0.40
C ALA A 96 -4.27 9.45 -1.27
N GLN A 97 -3.42 10.43 -0.90
CA GLN A 97 -3.35 11.75 -1.54
C GLN A 97 -2.26 11.90 -2.62
N THR A 98 -1.48 10.87 -2.94
CA THR A 98 -0.45 11.01 -3.99
C THR A 98 -1.10 10.98 -5.38
N ARG A 99 -1.39 12.17 -5.91
CA ARG A 99 -1.93 12.46 -7.25
C ARG A 99 -0.96 12.00 -8.36
N GLY A 100 -1.50 11.79 -9.55
CA GLY A 100 -0.76 11.32 -10.72
C GLY A 100 -0.01 12.43 -11.47
N GLN A 101 1.30 12.51 -11.24
CA GLN A 101 2.30 12.95 -12.23
C GLN A 101 3.31 11.81 -12.38
N MET A 102 2.95 10.85 -13.24
CA MET A 102 3.59 9.53 -13.29
C MET A 102 4.73 9.50 -14.30
N GLU A 103 5.95 9.60 -13.79
CA GLU A 103 7.09 8.67 -13.97
C GLU A 103 8.32 9.32 -13.29
N GLU A 104 8.54 10.61 -13.56
CA GLU A 104 9.61 11.43 -13.00
C GLU A 104 9.43 11.65 -11.48
N GLU A 105 8.21 11.97 -11.00
CA GLU A 105 7.94 12.09 -9.56
C GLU A 105 8.13 10.74 -8.83
N LEU A 106 7.83 9.62 -9.50
CA LEU A 106 8.03 8.28 -8.95
C LEU A 106 9.52 7.93 -8.86
N ASP A 107 10.33 8.39 -9.80
CA ASP A 107 11.79 8.26 -9.79
C ASP A 107 12.41 9.09 -8.68
N HIS A 108 12.03 10.37 -8.53
CA HIS A 108 12.48 11.22 -7.41
C HIS A 108 12.17 10.60 -6.05
N ARG A 109 10.93 10.14 -5.86
CA ARG A 109 10.53 9.47 -4.61
C ARG A 109 11.25 8.14 -4.41
N HIS A 110 11.56 7.39 -5.46
CA HIS A 110 12.36 6.17 -5.38
C HIS A 110 13.80 6.46 -4.97
N HIS A 111 14.43 7.48 -5.58
CA HIS A 111 15.78 7.91 -5.24
C HIS A 111 15.85 8.40 -3.79
N ALA A 112 14.91 9.25 -3.38
CA ALA A 112 14.76 9.70 -2.00
C ALA A 112 14.58 8.53 -1.03
N LEU A 113 13.72 7.56 -1.34
CA LEU A 113 13.52 6.37 -0.52
C LEU A 113 14.80 5.55 -0.39
N SER A 114 15.55 5.36 -1.49
CA SER A 114 16.83 4.64 -1.48
C SER A 114 17.84 5.32 -0.56
N ARG A 115 17.90 6.66 -0.55
CA ARG A 115 18.74 7.42 0.38
C ARG A 115 18.24 7.31 1.82
N CYS A 116 16.95 7.47 2.06
CA CYS A 116 16.35 7.36 3.39
C CYS A 116 16.51 5.96 4.00
N LEU A 117 16.46 4.90 3.20
CA LEU A 117 16.74 3.53 3.64
C LEU A 117 18.18 3.37 4.13
N LYS A 118 19.15 4.08 3.55
CA LYS A 118 20.56 4.09 4.00
C LYS A 118 20.76 4.86 5.31
N LYS A 119 19.85 5.78 5.65
CA LYS A 119 19.88 6.54 6.93
C LYS A 119 19.33 5.72 8.11
N LEU A 120 18.61 4.64 7.85
CA LEU A 120 18.14 3.75 8.91
C LEU A 120 19.31 2.96 9.51
N ASN A 121 19.24 2.68 10.81
CA ASN A 121 20.12 1.71 11.44
C ASN A 121 19.92 0.32 10.80
N ASP A 122 20.95 -0.52 10.85
CA ASP A 122 20.95 -1.84 10.21
C ASP A 122 19.78 -2.74 10.63
N ARG A 123 19.38 -2.66 11.91
CA ARG A 123 18.28 -3.48 12.44
C ARG A 123 16.94 -3.08 11.82
N ASP A 124 16.67 -1.78 11.73
CA ASP A 124 15.43 -1.24 11.18
C ASP A 124 15.40 -1.34 9.65
N ARG A 125 16.56 -1.20 8.98
CA ARG A 125 16.70 -1.43 7.53
C ARG A 125 16.42 -2.89 7.17
N ARG A 126 17.06 -3.85 7.86
CA ARG A 126 16.78 -5.29 7.66
C ARG A 126 15.31 -5.61 7.85
N MET A 127 14.68 -5.01 8.86
CA MET A 127 13.28 -5.23 9.17
C MET A 127 12.34 -4.85 8.04
N VAL A 128 12.54 -3.67 7.46
CA VAL A 128 11.72 -3.20 6.33
C VAL A 128 11.98 -4.04 5.08
N LEU A 129 13.25 -4.31 4.76
CA LEU A 129 13.59 -5.10 3.57
C LEU A 129 13.01 -6.52 3.65
N THR A 130 13.19 -7.22 4.78
CA THR A 130 12.59 -8.56 4.97
C THR A 130 11.07 -8.51 4.94
N ARG A 131 10.43 -7.44 5.44
CA ARG A 131 8.97 -7.34 5.41
C ARG A 131 8.42 -7.25 3.97
N TYR A 132 9.11 -6.57 3.08
CA TYR A 132 8.65 -6.36 1.70
C TYR A 132 9.27 -7.33 0.68
N GLU A 133 10.15 -8.22 1.14
CA GLU A 133 10.68 -9.31 0.34
C GLU A 133 9.58 -10.33 -0.04
N SER A 134 9.66 -10.86 -1.26
CA SER A 134 8.65 -11.79 -1.76
C SER A 134 8.55 -13.04 -0.87
N GLY A 135 7.33 -13.39 -0.47
CA GLY A 135 7.05 -14.57 0.37
C GLY A 135 7.29 -14.38 1.87
N LYS A 136 7.68 -13.20 2.33
CA LYS A 136 7.88 -12.91 3.76
C LYS A 136 6.69 -12.17 4.37
N ASN A 137 6.57 -12.24 5.70
CA ASN A 137 5.50 -11.60 6.49
C ASN A 137 6.09 -10.88 7.71
N VAL A 138 5.25 -10.19 8.49
CA VAL A 138 5.71 -9.47 9.70
C VAL A 138 6.40 -10.39 10.71
N THR A 139 5.93 -11.64 10.84
CA THR A 139 6.55 -12.64 11.73
C THR A 139 7.97 -12.98 11.28
N ALA A 140 8.18 -13.23 9.98
CA ALA A 140 9.51 -13.48 9.43
C ALA A 140 10.45 -12.29 9.65
N ALA A 141 9.96 -11.06 9.46
CA ALA A 141 10.72 -9.84 9.72
C ALA A 141 11.06 -9.68 11.22
N ALA A 142 10.14 -10.07 12.11
CA ALA A 142 10.35 -10.06 13.56
C ALA A 142 11.50 -11.01 13.97
N HIS A 143 11.46 -12.26 13.46
CA HIS A 143 12.52 -13.25 13.70
C HIS A 143 13.88 -12.78 13.17
N ALA A 144 13.94 -12.29 11.93
CA ALA A 144 15.17 -11.79 11.32
C ALA A 144 15.81 -10.62 12.10
N CYS A 145 15.02 -9.89 12.90
CA CYS A 145 15.47 -8.71 13.64
C CYS A 145 15.49 -8.92 15.17
N GLY A 146 15.28 -10.15 15.65
CA GLY A 146 15.25 -10.48 17.07
C GLY A 146 14.20 -9.69 17.86
N ARG A 147 13.02 -9.46 17.28
CA ARG A 147 11.89 -8.76 17.93
C ARG A 147 10.73 -9.73 18.15
N THR A 148 9.90 -9.46 19.16
CA THR A 148 8.58 -10.11 19.25
C THR A 148 7.69 -9.63 18.10
N VAL A 149 6.71 -10.44 17.70
CA VAL A 149 5.76 -10.08 16.64
C VAL A 149 5.04 -8.74 16.94
N GLN A 150 4.65 -8.52 18.20
CA GLN A 150 4.05 -7.26 18.64
C GLN A 150 5.03 -6.09 18.59
N GLY A 151 6.28 -6.31 19.04
CA GLY A 151 7.35 -5.32 18.93
C GLY A 151 7.70 -5.00 17.47
N ALA A 152 7.52 -5.97 16.57
CA ALA A 152 7.72 -5.79 15.15
C ALA A 152 6.64 -4.88 14.52
N TYR A 153 5.37 -5.04 14.85
CA TYR A 153 4.34 -4.10 14.38
C TYR A 153 4.64 -2.65 14.80
N LYS A 154 4.97 -2.43 16.08
CA LYS A 154 5.33 -1.09 16.59
C LYS A 154 6.55 -0.53 15.88
N ALA A 155 7.56 -1.36 15.66
CA ALA A 155 8.77 -0.97 14.95
C ALA A 155 8.49 -0.60 13.50
N LEU A 156 7.76 -1.43 12.75
CA LEU A 156 7.40 -1.15 11.36
C LEU A 156 6.61 0.15 11.24
N ASN A 157 5.68 0.43 12.15
CA ASN A 157 4.93 1.69 12.14
C ASN A 157 5.83 2.89 12.36
N ARG A 158 6.75 2.80 13.33
CA ARG A 158 7.75 3.86 13.57
C ARG A 158 8.67 4.05 12.36
N ILE A 159 9.19 2.97 11.79
CA ILE A 159 10.12 3.03 10.66
C ILE A 159 9.43 3.61 9.43
N ARG A 160 8.17 3.22 9.15
CA ARG A 160 7.36 3.78 8.07
C ARG A 160 7.17 5.29 8.23
N LYS A 161 6.88 5.76 9.46
CA LYS A 161 6.79 7.20 9.74
C LYS A 161 8.11 7.92 9.47
N VAL A 162 9.23 7.39 9.99
CA VAL A 162 10.57 7.96 9.75
C VAL A 162 10.91 8.00 8.26
N LEU A 163 10.62 6.93 7.51
CA LEU A 163 10.84 6.90 6.07
C LEU A 163 9.94 7.90 5.33
N PHE A 164 8.68 8.02 5.74
CA PHE A 164 7.75 8.97 5.16
C PHE A 164 8.23 10.42 5.36
N ASP A 165 8.57 10.78 6.60
CA ASP A 165 9.07 12.12 6.95
C ASP A 165 10.37 12.44 6.18
N CYS A 166 11.29 11.46 6.11
CA CYS A 166 12.55 11.60 5.39
C CYS A 166 12.33 11.78 3.88
N VAL A 167 11.49 10.95 3.25
CA VAL A 167 11.23 11.05 1.80
C VAL A 167 10.53 12.36 1.47
N THR A 168 9.60 12.80 2.30
CA THR A 168 8.90 14.08 2.12
C THR A 168 9.88 15.24 2.15
N PHE A 169 10.82 15.23 3.11
CA PHE A 169 11.88 16.23 3.20
C PHE A 169 12.82 16.18 1.98
N GLU A 170 13.32 15.00 1.60
CA GLU A 170 14.25 14.83 0.49
C GLU A 170 13.65 15.29 -0.85
N VAL A 171 12.39 14.96 -1.12
CA VAL A 171 11.68 15.37 -2.33
C VAL A 171 11.46 16.89 -2.34
N SER A 172 11.14 17.49 -1.19
CA SER A 172 11.00 18.96 -1.12
C SER A 172 12.30 19.71 -1.39
N VAL A 173 13.45 19.12 -1.04
CA VAL A 173 14.77 19.71 -1.30
C VAL A 173 15.15 19.57 -2.77
N GLU A 174 14.89 18.40 -3.39
CA GLU A 174 15.17 18.18 -4.83
C GLU A 174 14.32 19.06 -5.75
N GLN A 175 13.07 19.36 -5.39
CA GLN A 175 12.18 20.21 -6.18
C GLN A 175 12.47 21.71 -6.03
N ALA A 176 13.25 22.10 -5.03
CA ALA A 176 13.65 23.49 -4.79
C ALA A 176 14.99 23.86 -5.46
N GLN A 177 15.64 22.89 -6.13
CA GLN A 177 16.89 23.03 -6.87
C GLN A 177 16.63 23.04 -8.38
#